data_AF-A0AA43W325-F1
#
_entry.id   AF-A0AA43W325-F1
#
_cell.length_a   1.000
_cell.length_b   1.000
_cell.length_c   1.000
_cell.angle_alpha   90.00
_cell.angle_beta   90.00
_cell.angle_gamma   90.00
#
_symmetry.space_group_name_H-M   'P 1'
#
loop_
_entity.id
_entity.type
_entity.pdbx_description
1 polymer ?
#
loop_
_entity_poly.entity_id
_entity_poly.type
_entity_poly.pdbx_seq_one_letter_code
_entity_poly.pdbx_strand_id
1 'polypeptide(L)'
;MVKIESTTNSRIPFSQRLFWSIFAMFLGFTACFLLFQYQREREFAQEKLNNVLGNYNYQLFRRTQQTEDINQVVHQFIDDIPQKDLRVTIIDPAGKVLFDNSGAEEFNNHNDRSEVRKARLYNEGFAIRSSNSTGKRYFYTATNIGGYIYRSALPWDPYTQRVLTIDKDFIYFMALMTLIFFFVLSRFTFSIGRTISKLRDFALNVEKDRIPENEYVFPNDELGDISKNIVGLYHRQQKAKDELSMEREKLIKHFQYAKEGFAMFTPEGREILSNILFVQFANLISDMQIRQSEDAVDIPELEPIHLFLSKNIPNTNRKRKVLRESVTVDKNGKIFLIECILFLDNSYEISINDISRQEEESRMKRQLTQNVAHELKTPVSSIQGYLETIISNPQLPDDKRQFFLERCYSQSTRLTGLLRDISVLNRLDEASEMFELSEVNIQKLVGEIEKECSKEMEEKKITTEVALPGNPTIYGNYSLLYSIFRNLYDNAIAYAGEGIHITVSCYKEDPKFYYFSFSDNGVGVSEEHVNRIFERFYRVDKGRSRKVGGTGLGLSIVKNGVNFHKGQISAKSGLGKGMTFFFTLKKKI
;
A
#
# COMPACT_ATOMS: atom_id res chain seq x y z
N MET A 1 -12.72 19.54 -33.57
CA MET A 1 -11.58 20.43 -33.82
C MET A 1 -11.92 21.79 -33.21
N VAL A 2 -11.68 21.95 -31.91
CA VAL A 2 -11.97 23.21 -31.18
C VAL A 2 -10.66 23.97 -31.11
N LYS A 3 -10.57 25.09 -31.83
CA LYS A 3 -9.45 26.03 -31.75
C LYS A 3 -9.47 26.67 -30.36
N ILE A 4 -8.55 26.25 -29.49
CA ILE A 4 -8.25 26.98 -28.27
C ILE A 4 -7.31 28.12 -28.67
N GLU A 5 -7.84 29.34 -28.69
CA GLU A 5 -7.03 30.55 -28.83
C GLU A 5 -6.06 30.65 -27.64
N SER A 6 -4.78 30.41 -27.90
CA SER A 6 -3.71 30.70 -26.96
C SER A 6 -3.51 32.22 -26.90
N THR A 7 -4.26 32.88 -26.03
CA THR A 7 -3.93 34.25 -25.61
C THR A 7 -2.65 34.19 -24.77
N THR A 8 -1.51 34.32 -25.44
CA THR A 8 -0.21 34.56 -24.80
C THR A 8 -0.21 35.98 -24.23
N ASN A 9 -0.93 36.18 -23.12
CA ASN A 9 -0.69 37.33 -22.27
C ASN A 9 0.73 37.18 -21.74
N SER A 10 1.66 37.94 -22.30
CA SER A 10 3.06 38.04 -21.86
C SER A 10 3.10 38.62 -20.45
N ARG A 11 2.78 37.78 -19.46
CA ARG A 11 2.87 38.14 -18.06
C ARG A 11 4.35 38.33 -17.74
N ILE A 12 4.68 39.54 -17.31
CA ILE A 12 6.01 39.89 -16.80
C ILE A 12 6.40 38.83 -15.75
N PRO A 13 7.57 38.18 -15.86
CA PRO A 13 8.04 37.20 -14.89
C PRO A 13 7.96 37.75 -13.46
N PHE A 14 7.59 36.90 -12.51
CA PHE A 14 7.44 37.30 -11.11
C PHE A 14 8.68 38.03 -10.57
N SER A 15 9.88 37.56 -10.92
CA SER A 15 11.14 38.20 -10.58
C SER A 15 11.28 39.62 -11.09
N GLN A 16 10.90 39.87 -12.35
CA GLN A 16 10.98 41.20 -12.96
C GLN A 16 9.98 42.16 -12.31
N ARG A 17 8.75 41.68 -12.05
CA ARG A 17 7.74 42.50 -11.38
C ARG A 17 8.19 42.88 -9.97
N LEU A 18 8.70 41.92 -9.20
CA LEU A 18 9.21 42.13 -7.84
C LEU A 18 10.43 43.08 -7.83
N PHE A 19 11.35 42.90 -8.78
CA PHE A 19 12.52 43.76 -8.95
C PHE A 19 12.10 45.21 -9.19
N TRP A 20 11.29 45.48 -10.21
CA TRP A 20 10.89 46.84 -10.55
C TRP A 20 10.07 47.50 -9.46
N SER A 21 9.21 46.78 -8.74
CA SER A 21 8.47 47.35 -7.61
C SER A 21 9.38 47.80 -6.47
N ILE A 22 10.35 46.97 -6.07
CA ILE A 22 11.25 47.29 -4.96
C ILE A 22 12.24 48.38 -5.40
N PHE A 23 12.76 48.28 -6.62
CA PHE A 23 13.72 49.24 -7.16
C PHE A 23 13.11 50.64 -7.32
N ALA A 24 11.86 50.73 -7.81
CA ALA A 24 11.16 52.01 -7.93
C ALA A 24 10.93 52.67 -6.56
N MET A 25 10.55 51.89 -5.55
CA MET A 25 10.40 52.38 -4.17
C MET A 25 11.73 52.90 -3.62
N PHE A 26 12.82 52.18 -3.84
CA PHE A 26 14.17 52.60 -3.43
C PHE A 26 14.63 53.88 -4.15
N LEU A 27 14.34 54.01 -5.44
CA LEU A 27 14.67 55.21 -6.22
C LEU A 27 13.89 56.42 -5.72
N GLY A 28 12.60 56.24 -5.37
CA GLY A 28 11.80 57.26 -4.70
C GLY A 28 12.42 57.71 -3.36
N PHE A 29 12.82 56.77 -2.51
CA PHE A 29 13.49 57.09 -1.24
C PHE A 29 14.82 57.82 -1.45
N THR A 30 15.62 57.38 -2.44
CA THR A 30 16.89 57.98 -2.82
C THR A 30 16.71 59.43 -3.27
N ALA A 31 15.69 59.71 -4.09
CA ALA A 31 15.38 61.06 -4.54
C ALA A 31 14.98 61.97 -3.37
N CYS A 32 14.12 61.48 -2.46
CA CYS A 32 13.75 62.22 -1.25
C CYS A 32 14.97 62.52 -0.37
N PHE A 33 15.85 61.54 -0.17
CA PHE A 33 17.06 61.71 0.62
C PHE A 33 18.02 62.72 -0.01
N LEU A 34 18.23 62.67 -1.33
CA LEU A 34 19.05 63.64 -2.06
C LEU A 34 18.50 65.07 -1.93
N LEU A 35 17.18 65.25 -2.03
CA LEU A 35 16.54 66.56 -1.85
C LEU A 35 16.73 67.09 -0.42
N PHE A 36 16.50 66.25 0.58
CA PHE A 36 16.70 66.60 1.99
C PHE A 36 18.17 66.97 2.26
N GLN A 37 19.10 66.15 1.78
CA GLN A 37 20.54 66.37 1.94
C GLN A 37 20.99 67.66 1.26
N TYR A 38 20.50 67.92 0.05
CA TYR A 38 20.78 69.17 -0.67
C TYR A 38 20.28 70.39 0.10
N GLN A 39 19.06 70.33 0.65
CA GLN A 39 18.52 71.40 1.47
C GLN A 39 19.36 71.63 2.72
N ARG A 40 19.74 70.56 3.42
CA ARG A 40 20.55 70.61 4.63
C ARG A 40 21.94 71.21 4.39
N GLU A 41 22.64 70.77 3.34
CA GLU A 41 23.95 71.34 2.99
C GLU A 41 23.86 72.82 2.63
N ARG A 42 22.79 73.22 1.94
CA ARG A 42 22.54 74.64 1.64
C ARG A 42 22.31 75.47 2.89
N GLU A 43 21.52 74.98 3.84
CA GLU A 43 21.27 75.64 5.12
C GLU A 43 22.57 75.73 5.94
N PHE A 44 23.32 74.65 6.03
CA PHE A 44 24.62 74.60 6.72
C PHE A 44 25.64 75.60 6.14
N ALA A 45 25.73 75.72 4.81
CA ALA A 45 26.61 76.70 4.16
C ALA A 45 26.23 78.15 4.50
N GLN A 46 24.93 78.46 4.55
CA GLN A 46 24.44 79.79 4.93
C GLN A 46 24.70 80.10 6.40
N GLU A 47 24.45 79.13 7.30
CA GLU A 47 24.74 79.27 8.73
C GLU A 47 26.23 79.47 8.99
N LYS A 48 27.10 78.72 8.30
CA LYS A 48 28.56 78.89 8.41
C LYS A 48 28.98 80.32 8.06
N LEU A 49 28.48 80.87 6.96
CA LEU A 49 28.79 82.25 6.57
C LEU A 49 28.18 83.26 7.55
N ASN A 50 26.96 83.02 8.02
CA ASN A 50 26.31 83.85 9.04
C ASN A 50 27.14 83.91 10.33
N ASN A 51 27.67 82.78 10.81
CA ASN A 51 28.47 82.73 12.03
C ASN A 51 29.79 83.51 11.89
N VAL A 52 30.43 83.44 10.71
CA VAL A 52 31.65 84.23 10.43
C VAL A 52 31.35 85.73 10.49
N LEU A 53 30.31 86.18 9.79
CA LEU A 53 29.94 87.60 9.78
C LEU A 53 29.37 88.08 11.12
N GLY A 54 28.67 87.22 11.86
CA GLY A 54 28.22 87.49 13.21
C GLY A 54 29.41 87.70 14.17
N ASN A 55 30.47 86.91 14.02
CA ASN A 55 31.72 87.13 14.76
C ASN A 55 32.32 88.51 14.45
N TYR A 56 32.34 88.92 13.17
CA TYR A 56 32.76 90.27 12.78
C TYR A 56 31.92 91.36 13.44
N ASN A 57 30.60 91.19 13.50
CA ASN A 57 29.71 92.13 14.19
C ASN A 57 30.08 92.28 15.69
N TYR A 58 30.37 91.17 16.39
CA TYR A 58 30.80 91.21 17.79
C TYR A 58 32.19 91.86 17.97
N GLN A 59 33.13 91.59 17.07
CA GLN A 59 34.46 92.22 17.11
C GLN A 59 34.37 93.73 16.86
N LEU A 60 33.58 94.14 15.87
CA LEU A 60 33.29 95.54 15.57
C LEU A 60 32.69 96.24 16.78
N PHE A 61 31.67 95.65 17.42
CA PHE A 61 31.10 96.19 18.65
C PHE A 61 32.14 96.41 19.76
N ARG A 62 33.04 95.44 19.99
CA ARG A 62 34.07 95.59 21.03
C ARG A 62 35.04 96.72 20.72
N ARG A 63 35.41 96.92 19.45
CA ARG A 63 36.35 97.97 19.03
C ARG A 63 35.69 99.35 19.00
N THR A 64 34.42 99.46 18.60
CA THR A 64 33.68 100.74 18.57
C THR A 64 33.32 101.28 19.95
N GLN A 65 33.34 100.45 21.00
CA GLN A 65 33.18 100.92 22.39
C GLN A 65 34.44 101.62 22.94
N GLN A 66 35.59 101.49 22.28
CA GLN A 66 36.89 102.00 22.76
C GLN A 66 37.29 103.33 22.12
N THR A 67 36.50 103.88 21.19
CA THR A 67 36.85 105.06 20.39
C THR A 67 35.58 105.76 19.87
N GLU A 68 35.60 107.10 19.78
CA GLU A 68 34.47 107.89 19.25
C GLU A 68 34.43 107.92 17.71
N ASP A 69 35.56 107.70 17.03
CA ASP A 69 35.63 107.64 15.55
C ASP A 69 35.32 106.24 15.00
N ILE A 70 34.04 106.01 14.68
CA ILE A 70 33.56 104.75 14.09
C ILE A 70 34.14 104.50 12.69
N ASN A 71 34.39 105.56 11.89
CA ASN A 71 34.93 105.40 10.53
C ASN A 71 36.33 104.78 10.57
N GLN A 72 37.21 105.34 11.41
CA GLN A 72 38.58 104.84 11.53
C GLN A 72 38.63 103.38 12.00
N VAL A 73 37.81 103.02 12.99
CA VAL A 73 37.75 101.66 13.54
C VAL A 73 37.28 100.65 12.50
N VAL A 74 36.26 100.98 11.72
CA VAL A 74 35.73 100.08 10.68
C VAL A 74 36.74 99.89 9.55
N HIS A 75 37.42 100.96 9.11
CA HIS A 75 38.46 100.84 8.09
C HIS A 75 39.64 99.96 8.56
N GLN A 76 40.13 100.18 9.78
CA GLN A 76 41.18 99.31 10.37
C GLN A 76 40.73 97.84 10.50
N PHE A 77 39.48 97.60 10.90
CA PHE A 77 38.95 96.24 10.98
C PHE A 77 38.88 95.55 9.61
N ILE A 78 38.48 96.27 8.56
CA ILE A 78 38.43 95.74 7.20
C ILE A 78 39.85 95.45 6.68
N ASP A 79 40.84 96.24 7.09
CA ASP A 79 42.26 96.00 6.78
C ASP A 79 42.84 94.75 7.49
N ASP A 80 42.31 94.38 8.65
CA ASP A 80 42.71 93.18 9.40
C ASP A 80 42.11 91.87 8.86
N ILE A 81 40.98 91.92 8.16
CA ILE A 81 40.27 90.72 7.68
C ILE A 81 40.54 90.41 6.20
N PRO A 82 40.38 89.15 5.75
CA PRO A 82 40.54 88.81 4.33
C PRO A 82 39.49 89.46 3.40
N GLN A 83 38.28 89.72 3.89
CA GLN A 83 37.16 90.22 3.07
C GLN A 83 37.16 91.75 3.00
N LYS A 84 37.89 92.30 2.03
CA LYS A 84 38.05 93.76 1.86
C LYS A 84 36.78 94.49 1.43
N ASP A 85 35.84 93.79 0.79
CA ASP A 85 34.55 94.34 0.36
C ASP A 85 33.45 94.25 1.44
N LEU A 86 33.82 94.06 2.71
CA LEU A 86 32.86 93.97 3.80
C LEU A 86 32.14 95.31 3.99
N ARG A 87 30.81 95.27 3.79
CA ARG A 87 29.94 96.38 4.16
C ARG A 87 29.52 96.26 5.61
N VAL A 88 29.73 97.31 6.39
CA VAL A 88 29.33 97.41 7.79
C VAL A 88 28.26 98.48 7.91
N THR A 89 27.18 98.18 8.63
CA THR A 89 26.12 99.12 9.00
C THR A 89 25.84 99.03 10.49
N ILE A 90 25.75 100.16 11.19
CA ILE A 90 25.29 100.22 12.60
C ILE A 90 23.93 100.91 12.64
N ILE A 91 22.96 100.29 13.31
CA ILE A 91 21.57 100.75 13.34
C ILE A 91 21.11 100.88 14.79
N ASP A 92 20.48 102.00 15.12
CA ASP A 92 19.93 102.27 16.45
C ASP A 92 18.62 101.50 16.73
N PRO A 93 18.07 101.55 17.96
CA PRO A 93 16.79 100.91 18.27
C PRO A 93 15.60 101.43 17.42
N ALA A 94 15.61 102.70 17.04
CA ALA A 94 14.56 103.32 16.22
C ALA A 94 14.63 102.90 14.74
N GLY A 95 15.73 102.28 14.31
CA GLY A 95 15.97 101.82 12.95
C GLY A 95 16.71 102.83 12.07
N LYS A 96 17.24 103.91 12.65
CA LYS A 96 18.09 104.89 11.98
C LYS A 96 19.50 104.33 11.80
N VAL A 97 20.04 104.50 10.60
CA VAL A 97 21.44 104.14 10.30
C VAL A 97 22.36 105.18 10.93
N LEU A 98 23.18 104.74 11.88
CA LEU A 98 24.20 105.58 12.54
C LEU A 98 25.50 105.59 11.74
N PHE A 99 25.79 104.49 11.06
CA PHE A 99 27.00 104.31 10.29
C PHE A 99 26.76 103.35 9.13
N ASP A 100 27.33 103.64 7.96
CA ASP A 100 27.43 102.71 6.84
C ASP A 100 28.62 103.06 5.95
N ASN A 101 29.44 102.08 5.58
CA ASN A 101 30.65 102.29 4.77
C ASN A 101 30.44 102.09 3.26
N SER A 102 29.19 102.06 2.75
CA SER A 102 28.93 101.87 1.31
C SER A 102 28.96 103.15 0.47
N GLY A 103 29.13 104.32 1.10
CA GLY A 103 29.16 105.62 0.41
C GLY A 103 27.78 106.15 -0.03
N ALA A 104 26.69 105.59 0.47
CA ALA A 104 25.34 106.12 0.25
C ALA A 104 25.01 107.21 1.27
N GLU A 105 24.44 108.33 0.82
CA GLU A 105 24.19 109.51 1.66
C GLU A 105 22.83 109.49 2.36
N GLU A 106 21.84 108.76 1.82
CA GLU A 106 20.50 108.64 2.40
C GLU A 106 20.11 107.18 2.69
N PHE A 107 19.59 106.94 3.89
CA PHE A 107 19.08 105.65 4.33
C PHE A 107 17.66 105.76 4.87
N ASN A 108 16.76 104.94 4.33
CA ASN A 108 15.47 104.70 4.95
C ASN A 108 15.63 103.94 6.27
N ASN A 109 14.58 103.94 7.09
CA ASN A 109 14.55 103.12 8.30
C ASN A 109 14.83 101.64 7.96
N HIS A 110 15.73 101.00 8.72
CA HIS A 110 16.18 99.63 8.48
C HIS A 110 15.51 98.57 9.36
N ASN A 111 14.57 98.93 10.25
CA ASN A 111 13.87 97.96 11.09
C ASN A 111 12.91 97.04 10.31
N ASP A 112 12.53 97.39 9.09
CA ASP A 112 11.71 96.57 8.19
C ASP A 112 12.49 95.43 7.53
N ARG A 113 13.83 95.50 7.52
CA ARG A 113 14.71 94.55 6.82
C ARG A 113 14.65 93.18 7.48
N SER A 114 14.53 92.13 6.67
CA SER A 114 14.33 90.76 7.14
C SER A 114 15.41 90.27 8.11
N GLU A 115 16.69 90.57 7.84
CA GLU A 115 17.80 90.20 8.70
C GLU A 115 17.77 90.97 10.04
N VAL A 116 17.40 92.25 10.00
CA VAL A 116 17.33 93.14 11.17
C VAL A 116 16.17 92.72 12.06
N ARG A 117 14.98 92.47 11.49
CA ARG A 117 13.81 91.95 12.22
C ARG A 117 14.12 90.64 12.93
N LYS A 118 14.76 89.68 12.23
CA LYS A 118 15.19 88.41 12.82
C LYS A 118 16.16 88.64 13.98
N ALA A 119 17.17 89.49 13.79
CA ALA A 119 18.13 89.81 14.84
C ALA A 119 17.50 90.53 16.05
N ARG A 120 16.47 91.35 15.84
CA ARG A 120 15.72 91.97 16.96
C ARG A 120 14.94 90.93 17.77
N LEU A 121 14.41 89.89 17.13
CA LEU A 121 13.63 88.82 17.77
C LEU A 121 14.49 87.72 18.41
N TYR A 122 15.55 87.29 17.71
CA TYR A 122 16.36 86.11 18.04
C TYR A 122 17.83 86.43 18.36
N ASN A 123 18.17 87.71 18.54
CA ASN A 123 19.52 88.25 18.69
C ASN A 123 20.44 88.14 17.46
N GLU A 124 20.12 87.29 16.49
CA GLU A 124 20.82 87.17 15.22
C GLU A 124 19.87 86.96 14.04
N GLY A 125 20.34 87.27 12.83
CA GLY A 125 19.57 87.04 11.63
C GLY A 125 20.35 87.30 10.36
N PHE A 126 20.06 86.53 9.31
CA PHE A 126 20.62 86.75 7.99
C PHE A 126 19.57 86.80 6.89
N ALA A 127 19.96 87.40 5.77
CA ALA A 127 19.17 87.44 4.55
C ALA A 127 20.07 87.61 3.32
N ILE A 128 19.70 86.95 2.22
CA ILE A 128 20.30 87.17 0.90
C ILE A 128 19.33 88.03 0.11
N ARG A 129 19.67 89.30 -0.13
CA ARG A 129 18.80 90.24 -0.85
C ARG A 129 19.59 91.32 -1.59
N SER A 130 18.93 92.01 -2.50
CA SER A 130 19.49 93.21 -3.13
C SER A 130 19.44 94.40 -2.16
N SER A 131 20.48 95.21 -2.22
CA SER A 131 20.59 96.48 -1.51
C SER A 131 19.78 97.55 -2.24
N ASN A 132 18.89 98.25 -1.54
CA ASN A 132 18.15 99.38 -2.14
C ASN A 132 19.06 100.58 -2.42
N SER A 133 20.14 100.76 -1.65
CA SER A 133 21.04 101.91 -1.76
C SER A 133 22.16 101.72 -2.78
N THR A 134 22.58 100.48 -3.03
CA THR A 134 23.72 100.18 -3.94
C THR A 134 23.31 99.36 -5.17
N GLY A 135 22.08 98.83 -5.22
CA GLY A 135 21.59 97.96 -6.30
C GLY A 135 22.23 96.56 -6.36
N LYS A 136 23.34 96.31 -5.65
CA LYS A 136 24.05 95.02 -5.63
C LYS A 136 23.36 94.03 -4.68
N ARG A 137 23.49 92.74 -4.99
CA ARG A 137 23.02 91.63 -4.14
C ARG A 137 24.07 91.34 -3.06
N TYR A 138 23.64 91.16 -1.82
CA TYR A 138 24.52 90.86 -0.68
C TYR A 138 23.99 89.69 0.14
N PHE A 139 24.90 89.01 0.83
CA PHE A 139 24.61 88.20 2.00
C PHE A 139 24.74 89.08 3.25
N TYR A 140 23.63 89.35 3.93
CA TYR A 140 23.60 90.18 5.14
C TYR A 140 23.52 89.32 6.40
N THR A 141 24.30 89.69 7.42
CA THR A 141 24.19 89.16 8.79
C THR A 141 24.05 90.31 9.77
N ALA A 142 22.99 90.29 10.57
CA ALA A 142 22.68 91.25 11.61
C ALA A 142 22.78 90.57 12.99
N THR A 143 23.38 91.28 13.94
CA THR A 143 23.53 90.85 15.33
C THR A 143 23.06 91.97 16.24
N ASN A 144 22.14 91.66 17.16
CA ASN A 144 21.61 92.60 18.14
C ASN A 144 22.46 92.58 19.41
N ILE A 145 23.08 93.71 19.72
CA ILE A 145 23.95 93.88 20.88
C ILE A 145 23.50 95.12 21.63
N GLY A 146 22.92 94.94 22.82
CA GLY A 146 22.48 96.04 23.68
C GLY A 146 21.41 96.95 23.06
N GLY A 147 20.58 96.45 22.13
CA GLY A 147 19.57 97.25 21.44
C GLY A 147 20.08 97.94 20.17
N TYR A 148 21.36 97.83 19.83
CA TYR A 148 21.92 98.26 18.54
C TYR A 148 22.12 97.06 17.62
N ILE A 149 21.98 97.27 16.30
CA ILE A 149 22.25 96.22 15.31
C ILE A 149 23.58 96.53 14.65
N TYR A 150 24.51 95.60 14.81
CA TYR A 150 25.71 95.53 14.01
C TYR A 150 25.39 94.61 12.84
N ARG A 151 25.50 95.14 11.62
CA ARG A 151 25.21 94.40 10.39
C ARG A 151 26.42 94.39 9.48
N SER A 152 26.85 93.19 9.12
CA SER A 152 27.90 92.92 8.16
C SER A 152 27.30 92.37 6.88
N ALA A 153 27.82 92.75 5.72
CA ALA A 153 27.34 92.25 4.44
C ALA A 153 28.48 92.05 3.44
N LEU A 154 28.47 90.90 2.76
CA LEU A 154 29.38 90.61 1.65
C LEU A 154 28.64 90.69 0.32
N PRO A 155 29.24 91.32 -0.71
CA PRO A 155 28.64 91.36 -2.04
C PRO A 155 28.51 89.94 -2.59
N TRP A 156 27.53 89.73 -3.47
CA TRP A 156 27.33 88.46 -4.16
C TRP A 156 28.38 88.25 -5.26
N ASP A 157 29.61 88.00 -4.83
CA ASP A 157 30.81 87.89 -5.66
C ASP A 157 31.25 86.41 -5.81
N PRO A 158 32.27 86.11 -6.64
CA PRO A 158 32.76 84.74 -6.80
C PRO A 158 33.21 84.07 -5.48
N TYR A 159 33.63 84.84 -4.48
CA TYR A 159 33.98 84.32 -3.16
C TYR A 159 32.74 83.86 -2.40
N THR A 160 31.73 84.72 -2.24
CA THR A 160 30.48 84.41 -1.53
C THR A 160 29.71 83.29 -2.22
N GLN A 161 29.73 83.25 -3.55
CA GLN A 161 29.18 82.14 -4.31
C GLN A 161 29.89 80.82 -4.04
N ARG A 162 31.23 80.82 -3.91
CA ARG A 162 32.04 79.63 -3.58
C ARG A 162 31.82 79.16 -2.14
N VAL A 163 31.68 80.07 -1.18
CA VAL A 163 31.38 79.67 0.21
C VAL A 163 29.98 79.07 0.32
N LEU A 164 29.04 79.53 -0.51
CA LEU A 164 27.67 79.03 -0.57
C LEU A 164 27.47 77.90 -1.58
N THR A 165 28.52 77.46 -2.30
CA THR A 165 28.41 76.28 -3.17
C THR A 165 28.33 75.02 -2.32
N ILE A 166 27.32 74.23 -2.61
CA ILE A 166 27.03 72.96 -1.93
C ILE A 166 28.05 71.91 -2.40
N ASP A 167 28.61 71.19 -1.44
CA ASP A 167 29.43 70.01 -1.70
C ASP A 167 28.59 68.93 -2.40
N LYS A 168 29.09 68.38 -3.52
CA LYS A 168 28.37 67.40 -4.35
C LYS A 168 28.83 65.97 -4.10
N ASP A 169 29.76 65.73 -3.18
CA ASP A 169 30.31 64.39 -2.91
C ASP A 169 29.23 63.39 -2.51
N PHE A 170 28.20 63.83 -1.78
CA PHE A 170 27.07 63.00 -1.40
C PHE A 170 26.28 62.46 -2.61
N ILE A 171 26.25 63.17 -3.74
CA ILE A 171 25.56 62.72 -4.97
C ILE A 171 26.29 61.53 -5.57
N TYR A 172 27.62 61.61 -5.67
CA TYR A 172 28.45 60.51 -6.18
C TYR A 172 28.37 59.28 -5.27
N PHE A 173 28.38 59.49 -3.95
CA PHE A 173 28.18 58.41 -2.98
C PHE A 173 26.82 57.72 -3.15
N MET A 174 25.73 58.49 -3.29
CA MET A 174 24.39 57.93 -3.49
C MET A 174 24.23 57.20 -4.83
N ALA A 175 24.88 57.69 -5.90
CA ALA A 175 24.91 57.01 -7.18
C ALA A 175 25.59 55.63 -7.07
N LEU A 176 26.74 55.55 -6.37
CA LEU A 176 27.44 54.29 -6.11
C LEU A 176 26.59 53.31 -5.30
N MET A 177 25.96 53.78 -4.21
CA MET A 177 25.07 52.95 -3.39
C MET A 177 23.88 52.42 -4.19
N THR A 178 23.32 53.23 -5.08
CA THR A 178 22.21 52.84 -5.96
C THR A 178 22.63 51.75 -6.95
N LEU A 179 23.86 51.85 -7.49
CA LEU A 179 24.44 50.83 -8.36
C LEU A 179 24.62 49.49 -7.62
N ILE A 180 25.21 49.51 -6.42
CA ILE A 180 25.40 48.31 -5.60
C ILE A 180 24.04 47.68 -5.27
N PHE A 181 23.07 48.50 -4.85
CA PHE A 181 21.72 48.03 -4.56
C PHE A 181 21.05 47.39 -5.79
N PHE A 182 21.22 47.96 -6.99
CA PHE A 182 20.72 47.37 -8.23
C PHE A 182 21.26 45.96 -8.46
N PHE A 183 22.58 45.75 -8.33
CA PHE A 183 23.19 44.43 -8.54
C PHE A 183 22.75 43.41 -7.48
N VAL A 184 22.72 43.80 -6.21
CA VAL A 184 22.27 42.94 -5.10
C VAL A 184 20.81 42.54 -5.29
N LEU A 185 19.93 43.52 -5.55
CA LEU A 185 18.50 43.28 -5.76
C LEU A 185 18.26 42.42 -7.00
N SER A 186 19.01 42.63 -8.07
CA SER A 186 18.91 41.83 -9.31
C SER A 186 19.28 40.36 -9.06
N ARG A 187 20.42 40.09 -8.39
CA ARG A 187 20.83 38.73 -8.02
C ARG A 187 19.78 38.03 -7.14
N PHE A 188 19.27 38.74 -6.13
CA PHE A 188 18.28 38.20 -5.20
C PHE A 188 16.95 37.86 -5.89
N THR A 189 16.39 38.81 -6.65
CA THR A 189 15.11 38.62 -7.35
C THR A 189 15.20 37.58 -8.46
N PHE A 190 16.36 37.45 -9.14
CA PHE A 190 16.58 36.40 -10.13
C PHE A 190 16.58 35.00 -9.50
N SER A 191 17.22 34.84 -8.33
CA SER A 191 17.24 33.55 -7.60
C SER A 191 15.82 33.07 -7.26
N ILE A 192 15.03 33.93 -6.60
CA ILE A 192 13.64 33.63 -6.22
C ILE A 192 12.79 33.33 -7.46
N GLY A 193 12.94 34.12 -8.52
CA GLY A 193 12.21 33.93 -9.77
C GLY A 193 12.43 32.57 -10.42
N ARG A 194 13.67 32.08 -10.39
CA ARG A 194 14.03 30.77 -10.96
C ARG A 194 13.39 29.63 -10.18
N THR A 195 13.42 29.69 -8.85
CA THR A 195 12.79 28.68 -7.98
C THR A 195 11.28 28.64 -8.15
N ILE A 196 10.61 29.80 -8.12
CA ILE A 196 9.15 29.90 -8.30
C ILE A 196 8.73 29.40 -9.69
N SER A 197 9.48 29.75 -10.73
CA SER A 197 9.17 29.34 -12.10
C SER A 197 9.29 27.82 -12.25
N LYS A 198 10.33 27.20 -11.68
CA LYS A 198 10.48 25.73 -11.66
C LYS A 198 9.36 25.03 -10.89
N LEU A 199 8.96 25.57 -9.73
CA LEU A 199 7.86 25.00 -8.96
C LEU A 199 6.51 25.12 -9.68
N ARG A 200 6.27 26.25 -10.36
CA ARG A 200 5.10 26.43 -11.23
C ARG A 200 5.11 25.43 -12.39
N ASP A 201 6.25 25.26 -13.05
CA ASP A 201 6.38 24.33 -14.17
C ASP A 201 6.15 22.89 -13.70
N PHE A 202 6.66 22.53 -12.51
CA PHE A 202 6.33 21.26 -11.84
C PHE A 202 4.82 21.12 -11.61
N ALA A 203 4.15 22.12 -11.02
CA ALA A 203 2.71 22.06 -10.77
C ALA A 203 1.87 21.91 -12.06
N LEU A 204 2.23 22.63 -13.13
CA LEU A 204 1.57 22.52 -14.43
C LEU A 204 1.79 21.17 -15.11
N ASN A 205 2.96 20.56 -14.89
CA ASN A 205 3.31 19.24 -15.42
C ASN A 205 2.58 18.13 -14.65
N VAL A 206 2.45 18.26 -13.33
CA VAL A 206 1.65 17.37 -12.48
C VAL A 206 0.18 17.36 -12.91
N GLU A 207 -0.42 18.53 -13.16
CA GLU A 207 -1.82 18.63 -13.61
C GLU A 207 -2.07 17.91 -14.96
N LYS A 208 -1.02 17.81 -15.80
CA LYS A 208 -1.10 17.19 -17.12
C LYS A 208 -0.61 15.74 -17.15
N ASP A 209 -0.29 15.15 -16.00
CA ASP A 209 0.29 13.79 -15.89
C ASP A 209 1.56 13.60 -16.75
N ARG A 210 2.35 14.67 -16.92
CA ARG A 210 3.57 14.69 -17.75
C ARG A 210 4.76 15.08 -16.91
N ILE A 211 5.26 14.15 -16.11
CA ILE A 211 6.46 14.39 -15.31
C ILE A 211 7.66 13.80 -16.04
N PRO A 212 8.66 14.62 -16.43
CA PRO A 212 9.90 14.11 -17.01
C PRO A 212 10.63 13.24 -15.98
N GLU A 213 11.32 12.18 -16.44
CA GLU A 213 12.19 11.35 -15.59
C GLU A 213 13.34 12.15 -14.93
N ASN A 214 13.68 13.31 -15.48
CA ASN A 214 14.79 14.13 -14.99
C ASN A 214 14.43 14.88 -13.70
N GLU A 215 15.34 14.79 -12.73
CA GLU A 215 15.20 15.36 -11.40
C GLU A 215 15.14 16.90 -11.43
N TYR A 216 14.14 17.48 -10.78
CA TYR A 216 14.03 18.93 -10.62
C TYR A 216 15.12 19.42 -9.66
N VAL A 217 16.20 19.98 -10.19
CA VAL A 217 17.27 20.57 -9.38
C VAL A 217 16.86 21.97 -8.89
N PHE A 218 16.68 22.14 -7.59
CA PHE A 218 16.41 23.44 -6.96
C PHE A 218 17.69 24.04 -6.34
N PRO A 219 17.80 25.37 -6.19
CA PRO A 219 18.89 26.02 -5.46
C PRO A 219 19.02 25.52 -4.01
N ASN A 220 20.18 25.71 -3.39
CA ASN A 220 20.40 25.41 -1.97
C ASN A 220 20.08 26.64 -1.12
N ASP A 221 18.80 27.03 -1.11
CA ASP A 221 18.21 28.03 -0.23
C ASP A 221 16.93 27.48 0.42
N GLU A 222 16.38 28.18 1.42
CA GLU A 222 15.18 27.74 2.16
C GLU A 222 14.00 27.42 1.22
N LEU A 223 13.84 28.22 0.16
CA LEU A 223 12.78 28.02 -0.83
C LEU A 223 13.04 26.78 -1.70
N GLY A 224 14.30 26.51 -2.01
CA GLY A 224 14.74 25.31 -2.71
C GLY A 224 14.52 24.05 -1.88
N ASP A 225 14.78 24.08 -0.57
CA ASP A 225 14.52 22.95 0.33
C ASP A 225 13.02 22.66 0.47
N ILE A 226 12.19 23.71 0.58
CA ILE A 226 10.72 23.57 0.53
C ILE A 226 10.31 22.94 -0.81
N SER A 227 10.87 23.41 -1.93
CA SER A 227 10.54 22.90 -3.27
C SER A 227 10.92 21.41 -3.43
N LYS A 228 12.11 21.01 -2.95
CA LYS A 228 12.54 19.59 -2.91
C LYS A 228 11.58 18.75 -2.07
N ASN A 229 11.17 19.25 -0.90
CA ASN A 229 10.21 18.55 -0.03
C ASN A 229 8.84 18.37 -0.69
N ILE A 230 8.32 19.40 -1.37
CA ILE A 230 7.04 19.32 -2.10
C ILE A 230 7.12 18.27 -3.21
N VAL A 231 8.17 18.31 -4.04
CA VAL A 231 8.38 17.34 -5.11
C VAL A 231 8.54 15.92 -4.55
N GLY A 232 9.30 15.76 -3.46
CA GLY A 232 9.48 14.48 -2.78
C GLY A 232 8.20 13.93 -2.13
N LEU A 233 7.32 14.78 -1.60
CA LEU A 233 5.99 14.38 -1.11
C LEU A 233 5.12 13.86 -2.25
N TYR A 234 5.11 14.56 -3.39
CA TYR A 234 4.37 14.13 -4.56
C TYR A 234 4.84 12.77 -5.08
N HIS A 235 6.16 12.56 -5.24
CA HIS A 235 6.68 11.26 -5.68
C HIS A 235 6.33 10.12 -4.71
N ARG A 236 6.39 10.38 -3.39
CA ARG A 236 5.95 9.39 -2.38
C ARG A 236 4.46 9.09 -2.50
N GLN A 237 3.63 10.10 -2.71
CA GLN A 237 2.19 9.93 -2.92
C GLN A 237 1.89 9.13 -4.18
N GLN A 238 2.56 9.43 -5.29
CA GLN A 238 2.40 8.72 -6.55
C GLN A 238 2.81 7.26 -6.42
N LYS A 239 3.97 6.99 -5.81
CA LYS A 239 4.44 5.63 -5.53
C LYS A 239 3.43 4.85 -4.66
N ALA A 240 2.90 5.47 -3.61
CA ALA A 240 1.89 4.83 -2.76
C ALA A 240 0.58 4.55 -3.51
N LYS A 241 0.16 5.44 -4.41
CA LYS A 241 -1.01 5.23 -5.28
C LYS A 241 -0.79 4.08 -6.25
N ASP A 242 0.39 3.99 -6.86
CA ASP A 242 0.74 2.94 -7.80
C ASP A 242 0.83 1.57 -7.09
N GLU A 243 1.47 1.52 -5.92
CA GLU A 243 1.52 0.32 -5.06
C GLU A 243 0.11 -0.14 -4.65
N LEU A 244 -0.75 0.78 -4.22
CA LEU A 244 -2.16 0.49 -3.89
C LEU A 244 -2.93 -0.02 -5.11
N SER A 245 -2.70 0.57 -6.28
CA SER A 245 -3.34 0.12 -7.53
C SER A 245 -2.90 -1.30 -7.90
N MET A 246 -1.61 -1.62 -7.76
CA MET A 246 -1.08 -2.97 -7.98
C MET A 246 -1.64 -3.97 -6.96
N GLU A 247 -1.75 -3.59 -5.69
CA GLU A 247 -2.35 -4.44 -4.65
C GLU A 247 -3.84 -4.71 -4.94
N ARG A 248 -4.59 -3.67 -5.33
CA ARG A 248 -5.99 -3.79 -5.76
C ARG A 248 -6.14 -4.72 -6.96
N GLU A 249 -5.26 -4.61 -7.97
CA GLU A 249 -5.28 -5.50 -9.14
C GLU A 249 -5.00 -6.95 -8.75
N LYS A 250 -4.04 -7.20 -7.83
CA LYS A 250 -3.77 -8.54 -7.31
C LYS A 250 -4.99 -9.15 -6.61
N LEU A 251 -5.69 -8.36 -5.79
CA LEU A 251 -6.93 -8.80 -5.12
C LEU A 251 -8.02 -9.15 -6.13
N ILE A 252 -8.24 -8.31 -7.15
CA ILE A 252 -9.21 -8.59 -8.22
C ILE A 252 -8.84 -9.87 -8.99
N LYS A 253 -7.55 -10.07 -9.30
CA LYS A 253 -7.10 -11.32 -9.95
C LYS A 253 -7.34 -12.54 -9.08
N HIS A 254 -7.00 -12.48 -7.80
CA HIS A 254 -7.30 -13.57 -6.85
C HIS A 254 -8.79 -13.88 -6.80
N PHE A 255 -9.64 -12.85 -6.78
CA PHE A 255 -11.10 -12.99 -6.82
C PHE A 255 -11.60 -13.64 -8.13
N GLN A 256 -11.01 -13.30 -9.27
CA GLN A 256 -11.34 -13.93 -10.56
C GLN A 256 -10.84 -15.39 -10.69
N TYR A 257 -9.73 -15.75 -10.01
CA TYR A 257 -9.19 -17.12 -9.99
C TYR A 257 -9.68 -17.98 -8.83
N ALA A 258 -10.55 -17.45 -7.97
CA ALA A 258 -11.21 -18.25 -6.94
C ALA A 258 -11.93 -19.44 -7.58
N LYS A 259 -12.04 -20.57 -6.87
CA LYS A 259 -12.76 -21.76 -7.35
C LYS A 259 -14.26 -21.72 -7.04
N GLU A 260 -14.70 -20.61 -6.46
CA GLU A 260 -16.06 -20.35 -6.01
C GLU A 260 -16.63 -19.22 -6.87
N GLY A 261 -17.92 -19.33 -7.17
CA GLY A 261 -18.65 -18.26 -7.83
C GLY A 261 -18.99 -17.19 -6.81
N PHE A 262 -18.50 -15.96 -6.97
CA PHE A 262 -18.75 -14.85 -6.06
C PHE A 262 -19.44 -13.69 -6.74
N ALA A 263 -20.43 -13.11 -6.07
CA ALA A 263 -21.00 -11.81 -6.42
C ALA A 263 -21.34 -10.99 -5.18
N MET A 264 -21.01 -9.70 -5.20
CA MET A 264 -21.41 -8.70 -4.21
C MET A 264 -22.45 -7.77 -4.81
N PHE A 265 -23.46 -7.45 -4.02
CA PHE A 265 -24.60 -6.67 -4.42
C PHE A 265 -24.87 -5.51 -3.46
N THR A 266 -25.46 -4.44 -3.99
CA THR A 266 -26.04 -3.36 -3.17
C THR A 266 -27.28 -3.86 -2.43
N PRO A 267 -27.81 -3.12 -1.44
CA PRO A 267 -29.05 -3.50 -0.76
C PRO A 267 -30.25 -3.71 -1.70
N GLU A 268 -30.22 -3.07 -2.88
CA GLU A 268 -31.24 -3.19 -3.92
C GLU A 268 -30.98 -4.33 -4.93
N GLY A 269 -29.91 -5.11 -4.75
CA GLY A 269 -29.56 -6.22 -5.63
C GLY A 269 -28.81 -5.85 -6.91
N ARG A 270 -28.21 -4.65 -6.98
CA ARG A 270 -27.36 -4.27 -8.13
C ARG A 270 -25.94 -4.78 -7.94
N GLU A 271 -25.29 -5.25 -9.01
CA GLU A 271 -23.91 -5.74 -8.93
C GLU A 271 -22.93 -4.64 -8.49
N ILE A 272 -22.10 -4.98 -7.49
CA ILE A 272 -20.90 -4.22 -7.12
C ILE A 272 -19.68 -4.86 -7.77
N LEU A 273 -19.57 -6.19 -7.69
CA LEU A 273 -18.48 -6.99 -8.23
C LEU A 273 -18.92 -8.44 -8.37
N SER A 274 -18.68 -9.07 -9.51
CA SER A 274 -18.84 -10.51 -9.69
C SER A 274 -17.66 -11.15 -10.43
N ASN A 275 -17.45 -12.45 -10.21
CA ASN A 275 -16.54 -13.24 -11.03
C ASN A 275 -17.33 -14.08 -12.05
N ILE A 276 -16.63 -14.54 -13.09
CA ILE A 276 -17.25 -15.30 -14.19
C ILE A 276 -17.87 -16.61 -13.67
N LEU A 277 -17.26 -17.23 -12.65
CA LEU A 277 -17.75 -18.47 -12.06
C LEU A 277 -19.13 -18.33 -11.40
N PHE A 278 -19.47 -17.15 -10.87
CA PHE A 278 -20.78 -16.92 -10.26
C PHE A 278 -21.90 -17.16 -11.26
N VAL A 279 -21.83 -16.51 -12.42
CA VAL A 279 -22.83 -16.67 -13.50
C VAL A 279 -22.82 -18.10 -14.04
N GLN A 280 -21.64 -18.73 -14.17
CA GLN A 280 -21.54 -20.12 -14.61
C GLN A 280 -22.24 -21.07 -13.64
N PHE A 281 -21.98 -20.95 -12.34
CA PHE A 281 -22.63 -21.80 -11.33
C PHE A 281 -24.10 -21.48 -11.17
N ALA A 282 -24.51 -20.21 -11.25
CA ALA A 282 -25.92 -19.82 -11.27
C ALA A 282 -26.70 -20.50 -12.41
N ASN A 283 -26.12 -20.60 -13.61
CA ASN A 283 -26.69 -21.35 -14.74
C ASN A 283 -26.68 -22.88 -14.55
N LEU A 284 -25.82 -23.43 -13.69
CA LEU A 284 -25.80 -24.87 -13.40
C LEU A 284 -26.84 -25.27 -12.34
N ILE A 285 -27.13 -24.38 -11.40
CA ILE A 285 -28.10 -24.63 -10.32
C ILE A 285 -29.52 -24.29 -10.73
N SER A 286 -29.72 -23.33 -11.63
CA SER A 286 -31.05 -22.88 -12.08
C SER A 286 -31.37 -23.30 -13.51
N ASP A 287 -32.65 -23.54 -13.78
CA ASP A 287 -33.15 -23.78 -15.14
C ASP A 287 -33.38 -22.46 -15.92
N MET A 288 -33.16 -21.32 -15.28
CA MET A 288 -33.24 -19.98 -15.88
C MET A 288 -31.93 -19.60 -16.58
N GLN A 289 -32.03 -18.87 -17.70
CA GLN A 289 -30.85 -18.34 -18.38
C GLN A 289 -30.34 -17.08 -17.65
N ILE A 290 -29.20 -17.20 -16.97
CA ILE A 290 -28.55 -16.12 -16.22
C ILE A 290 -27.47 -15.49 -17.10
N ARG A 291 -27.62 -14.22 -17.48
CA ARG A 291 -26.65 -13.53 -18.34
C ARG A 291 -25.70 -12.63 -17.55
N GLN A 292 -26.20 -12.03 -16.49
CA GLN A 292 -25.48 -11.16 -15.57
C GLN A 292 -25.75 -11.59 -14.12
N SER A 293 -24.95 -11.08 -13.19
CA SER A 293 -25.04 -11.52 -11.79
C SER A 293 -26.36 -11.12 -11.13
N GLU A 294 -26.95 -9.99 -11.53
CA GLU A 294 -28.25 -9.53 -11.00
C GLU A 294 -29.39 -10.47 -11.33
N ASP A 295 -29.35 -11.14 -12.49
CA ASP A 295 -30.39 -12.11 -12.87
C ASP A 295 -30.42 -13.30 -11.90
N ALA A 296 -29.29 -13.59 -11.25
CA ALA A 296 -29.18 -14.72 -10.33
C ALA A 296 -29.93 -14.47 -9.03
N VAL A 297 -30.16 -13.22 -8.61
CA VAL A 297 -30.79 -12.87 -7.32
C VAL A 297 -32.23 -13.41 -7.22
N ASP A 298 -32.91 -13.54 -8.37
CA ASP A 298 -34.31 -13.92 -8.46
C ASP A 298 -34.53 -15.41 -8.79
N ILE A 299 -33.49 -16.24 -8.78
CA ILE A 299 -33.66 -17.67 -9.08
C ILE A 299 -34.43 -18.38 -7.96
N PRO A 300 -35.30 -19.35 -8.29
CA PRO A 300 -36.08 -20.09 -7.31
C PRO A 300 -35.22 -20.78 -6.24
N GLU A 301 -34.05 -21.28 -6.64
CA GLU A 301 -33.11 -21.96 -5.74
C GLU A 301 -32.52 -21.06 -4.64
N LEU A 302 -32.61 -19.72 -4.79
CA LEU A 302 -32.17 -18.74 -3.79
C LEU A 302 -33.30 -18.20 -2.90
N GLU A 303 -34.52 -18.74 -2.98
CA GLU A 303 -35.64 -18.30 -2.12
C GLU A 303 -35.26 -18.19 -0.62
N PRO A 304 -34.53 -19.14 0.00
CA PRO A 304 -34.13 -19.01 1.40
C PRO A 304 -33.23 -17.79 1.67
N ILE A 305 -32.34 -17.49 0.73
CA ILE A 305 -31.45 -16.33 0.79
C ILE A 305 -32.24 -15.04 0.60
N HIS A 306 -33.19 -15.01 -0.34
CA HIS A 306 -34.08 -13.87 -0.55
C HIS A 306 -34.92 -13.56 0.70
N LEU A 307 -35.49 -14.59 1.34
CA LEU A 307 -36.23 -14.47 2.61
C LEU A 307 -35.32 -13.97 3.74
N PHE A 308 -34.07 -14.44 3.80
CA PHE A 308 -33.09 -13.96 4.76
C PHE A 308 -32.76 -12.47 4.57
N LEU A 309 -32.52 -12.04 3.33
CA LEU A 309 -32.18 -10.64 3.00
C LEU A 309 -33.37 -9.70 3.28
N SER A 310 -34.56 -10.04 2.77
CA SER A 310 -35.78 -9.22 2.96
C SER A 310 -36.16 -9.06 4.43
N LYS A 311 -35.87 -10.05 5.28
CA LYS A 311 -36.07 -9.97 6.73
C LYS A 311 -35.06 -9.06 7.44
N ASN A 312 -33.81 -9.02 6.99
CA ASN A 312 -32.71 -8.42 7.74
C ASN A 312 -32.27 -7.04 7.24
N ILE A 313 -32.45 -6.71 5.95
CA ILE A 313 -32.09 -5.40 5.38
C ILE A 313 -32.93 -4.26 6.00
N PRO A 314 -34.27 -4.37 6.16
CA PRO A 314 -35.09 -3.29 6.74
C PRO A 314 -34.91 -3.10 8.25
N ASN A 315 -34.19 -3.99 8.93
CA ASN A 315 -34.12 -4.01 10.39
C ASN A 315 -33.11 -2.97 10.93
N THR A 316 -33.61 -1.79 11.28
CA THR A 316 -32.84 -0.66 11.82
C THR A 316 -32.22 -0.91 13.20
N ASN A 317 -32.66 -1.94 13.93
CA ASN A 317 -32.17 -2.31 15.26
C ASN A 317 -31.07 -3.39 15.24
N ARG A 318 -30.44 -3.62 14.08
CA ARG A 318 -29.38 -4.62 13.93
C ARG A 318 -28.18 -4.30 14.83
N LYS A 319 -27.84 -5.22 15.74
CA LYS A 319 -26.67 -5.14 16.63
C LYS A 319 -25.34 -5.26 15.84
N ARG A 320 -25.00 -4.32 14.95
CA ARG A 320 -23.71 -4.21 14.20
C ARG A 320 -22.97 -5.55 13.96
N LYS A 321 -23.66 -6.61 13.54
CA LYS A 321 -23.10 -7.95 13.39
C LYS A 321 -23.37 -8.42 11.98
N VAL A 322 -22.32 -8.92 11.32
CA VAL A 322 -22.42 -9.61 10.03
C VAL A 322 -23.30 -10.85 10.21
N LEU A 323 -24.31 -10.99 9.36
CA LEU A 323 -25.24 -12.10 9.37
C LEU A 323 -24.92 -13.02 8.18
N ARG A 324 -25.19 -14.31 8.35
CA ARG A 324 -24.92 -15.33 7.34
C ARG A 324 -26.09 -16.30 7.25
N GLU A 325 -26.36 -16.76 6.04
CA GLU A 325 -27.31 -17.83 5.76
C GLU A 325 -26.71 -18.76 4.70
N SER A 326 -27.06 -20.04 4.73
CA SER A 326 -26.56 -21.02 3.78
C SER A 326 -27.65 -21.95 3.30
N VAL A 327 -27.64 -22.30 2.02
CA VAL A 327 -28.53 -23.29 1.42
C VAL A 327 -27.73 -24.27 0.59
N THR A 328 -28.13 -25.54 0.60
CA THR A 328 -27.54 -26.58 -0.24
C THR A 328 -28.51 -26.95 -1.35
N VAL A 329 -28.04 -26.94 -2.59
CA VAL A 329 -28.82 -27.24 -3.79
C VAL A 329 -28.23 -28.47 -4.48
N ASP A 330 -29.06 -29.47 -4.75
CA ASP A 330 -28.69 -30.65 -5.53
C ASP A 330 -29.32 -30.54 -6.93
N LYS A 331 -28.48 -30.42 -7.97
CA LYS A 331 -28.91 -30.25 -9.35
C LYS A 331 -27.94 -30.94 -10.31
N ASN A 332 -28.47 -31.69 -11.27
CA ASN A 332 -27.70 -32.36 -12.34
C ASN A 332 -26.57 -33.28 -11.81
N GLY A 333 -26.77 -33.92 -10.65
CA GLY A 333 -25.78 -34.80 -10.03
C GLY A 333 -24.61 -34.07 -9.37
N LYS A 334 -24.73 -32.75 -9.20
CA LYS A 334 -23.80 -31.92 -8.43
C LYS A 334 -24.49 -31.31 -7.22
N ILE A 335 -23.74 -31.14 -6.16
CA ILE A 335 -24.19 -30.52 -4.92
C ILE A 335 -23.47 -29.19 -4.75
N PHE A 336 -24.23 -28.11 -4.69
CA PHE A 336 -23.72 -26.76 -4.50
C PHE A 336 -24.08 -26.24 -3.11
N LEU A 337 -23.11 -25.66 -2.42
CA LEU A 337 -23.32 -24.85 -1.23
C LEU A 337 -23.39 -23.40 -1.66
N ILE A 338 -24.50 -22.74 -1.30
CA ILE A 338 -24.67 -21.32 -1.52
C ILE A 338 -24.67 -20.63 -0.16
N GLU A 339 -23.80 -19.66 0.02
CA GLU A 339 -23.75 -18.85 1.24
C GLU A 339 -24.06 -17.40 0.91
N CYS A 340 -24.81 -16.75 1.79
CA CYS A 340 -25.06 -15.32 1.73
C CYS A 340 -24.52 -14.64 2.99
N ILE A 341 -23.74 -13.59 2.80
CA ILE A 341 -23.20 -12.75 3.87
C ILE A 341 -23.77 -11.35 3.73
N LEU A 342 -24.50 -10.88 4.75
CA LEU A 342 -25.04 -9.52 4.79
C LEU A 342 -24.10 -8.62 5.62
N PHE A 343 -23.54 -7.58 5.00
CA PHE A 343 -22.62 -6.63 5.63
C PHE A 343 -23.35 -5.53 6.42
N LEU A 344 -22.59 -4.63 7.04
CA LEU A 344 -23.10 -3.59 7.94
C LEU A 344 -23.77 -2.42 7.22
N ASP A 345 -23.38 -2.16 5.97
CA ASP A 345 -23.96 -1.16 5.08
C ASP A 345 -25.13 -1.71 4.26
N ASN A 346 -25.63 -2.89 4.63
CA ASN A 346 -26.66 -3.67 3.94
C ASN A 346 -26.30 -4.16 2.54
N SER A 347 -25.06 -3.96 2.07
CA SER A 347 -24.55 -4.73 0.94
C SER A 347 -24.47 -6.21 1.33
N TYR A 348 -24.56 -7.10 0.35
CA TYR A 348 -24.47 -8.53 0.60
C TYR A 348 -23.63 -9.24 -0.45
N GLU A 349 -23.02 -10.35 -0.04
CA GLU A 349 -22.27 -11.27 -0.88
C GLU A 349 -23.05 -12.57 -1.01
N ILE A 350 -23.06 -13.14 -2.21
CA ILE A 350 -23.50 -14.51 -2.46
C ILE A 350 -22.31 -15.27 -3.04
N SER A 351 -21.97 -16.39 -2.41
CA SER A 351 -20.99 -17.35 -2.90
C SER A 351 -21.67 -18.66 -3.29
N ILE A 352 -21.23 -19.29 -4.37
CA ILE A 352 -21.68 -20.59 -4.84
C ILE A 352 -20.46 -21.50 -4.97
N ASN A 353 -20.47 -22.63 -4.28
CA ASN A 353 -19.36 -23.57 -4.24
C ASN A 353 -19.82 -24.99 -4.61
N ASP A 354 -19.11 -25.67 -5.52
CA ASP A 354 -19.36 -27.07 -5.87
C ASP A 354 -18.74 -27.99 -4.79
N ILE A 355 -19.57 -28.46 -3.87
CA ILE A 355 -19.16 -29.32 -2.74
C ILE A 355 -19.39 -30.81 -3.03
N SER A 356 -19.67 -31.19 -4.28
CA SER A 356 -20.04 -32.57 -4.66
C SER A 356 -19.03 -33.61 -4.16
N ARG A 357 -17.73 -33.35 -4.36
CA ARG A 357 -16.66 -34.24 -3.93
C ARG A 357 -16.58 -34.36 -2.40
N GLN A 358 -16.73 -33.25 -1.69
CA GLN A 358 -16.66 -33.23 -0.23
C GLN A 358 -17.83 -33.99 0.37
N GLU A 359 -19.03 -33.82 -0.20
CA GLU A 359 -20.22 -34.57 0.16
C GLU A 359 -20.08 -36.06 -0.14
N GLU A 360 -19.53 -36.44 -1.30
CA GLU A 360 -19.29 -37.84 -1.64
C GLU A 360 -18.28 -38.49 -0.67
N GLU A 361 -17.17 -37.82 -0.37
CA GLU A 361 -16.19 -38.26 0.62
C GLU A 361 -16.82 -38.41 2.02
N SER A 362 -17.63 -37.44 2.44
CA SER A 362 -18.38 -37.47 3.70
C SER A 362 -19.37 -38.64 3.77
N ARG A 363 -20.14 -38.86 2.70
CA ARG A 363 -21.09 -39.98 2.58
C ARG A 363 -20.36 -41.33 2.64
N MET A 364 -19.27 -41.49 1.89
CA MET A 364 -18.44 -42.71 1.91
C MET A 364 -17.88 -42.99 3.31
N LYS A 365 -17.36 -41.97 4.00
CA LYS A 365 -16.83 -42.10 5.36
C LYS A 365 -17.90 -42.51 6.37
N ARG A 366 -19.10 -41.94 6.26
CA ARG A 366 -20.25 -42.31 7.10
C ARG A 366 -20.70 -43.74 6.85
N GLN A 367 -20.79 -44.16 5.59
CA GLN A 367 -21.12 -45.55 5.22
C GLN A 367 -20.08 -46.55 5.72
N LEU A 368 -18.78 -46.22 5.61
CA LEU A 368 -17.68 -47.02 6.17
C LEU A 368 -17.87 -47.22 7.68
N THR A 369 -18.07 -46.12 8.42
CA THR A 369 -18.22 -46.15 9.88
C THR A 369 -19.41 -47.02 10.30
N GLN A 370 -20.54 -46.89 9.59
CA GLN A 370 -21.74 -47.69 9.85
C GLN A 370 -21.51 -49.18 9.55
N ASN A 371 -20.83 -49.52 8.45
CA ASN A 371 -20.52 -50.90 8.08
C ASN A 371 -19.55 -51.54 9.07
N VAL A 372 -18.51 -50.82 9.48
CA VAL A 372 -17.56 -51.26 10.52
C VAL A 372 -18.30 -51.58 11.82
N ALA A 373 -19.17 -50.66 12.28
CA ALA A 373 -19.94 -50.87 13.50
C ALA A 373 -20.83 -52.13 13.41
N HIS A 374 -21.48 -52.37 12.26
CA HIS A 374 -22.34 -53.53 12.06
C HIS A 374 -21.56 -54.86 12.04
N GLU A 375 -20.43 -54.91 11.33
CA GLU A 375 -19.59 -56.12 11.24
C GLU A 375 -18.83 -56.42 12.54
N LEU A 376 -18.55 -55.42 13.37
CA LEU A 376 -18.00 -55.61 14.73
C LEU A 376 -19.07 -56.09 15.71
N LYS A 377 -20.30 -55.55 15.65
CA LYS A 377 -21.37 -55.89 16.60
C LYS A 377 -21.78 -57.36 16.52
N THR A 378 -21.85 -57.93 15.32
CA THR A 378 -22.31 -59.30 15.07
C THR A 378 -21.48 -60.39 15.79
N PRO A 379 -20.14 -60.44 15.67
CA PRO A 379 -19.32 -61.42 16.40
C PRO A 379 -19.34 -61.18 17.90
N VAL A 380 -19.33 -59.92 18.35
CA VAL A 380 -19.40 -59.58 19.79
C VAL A 380 -20.70 -60.08 20.41
N SER A 381 -21.85 -59.83 19.79
CA SER A 381 -23.14 -60.35 20.26
C SER A 381 -23.21 -61.88 20.24
N SER A 382 -22.54 -62.53 19.27
CA SER A 382 -22.50 -64.00 19.18
C SER A 382 -21.65 -64.60 20.31
N ILE A 383 -20.47 -64.03 20.59
CA ILE A 383 -19.61 -64.42 21.71
C ILE A 383 -20.38 -64.25 23.02
N GLN A 384 -21.03 -63.09 23.20
CA GLN A 384 -21.82 -62.82 24.40
C GLN A 384 -22.95 -63.85 24.57
N GLY A 385 -23.73 -64.15 23.53
CA GLY A 385 -24.82 -65.12 23.63
C GLY A 385 -24.34 -66.55 23.95
N TYR A 386 -23.21 -66.98 23.38
CA TYR A 386 -22.61 -68.27 23.73
C TYR A 386 -22.09 -68.31 25.18
N LEU A 387 -21.42 -67.24 25.63
CA LEU A 387 -20.96 -67.14 27.02
C LEU A 387 -22.14 -67.08 28.00
N GLU A 388 -23.19 -66.31 27.70
CA GLU A 388 -24.43 -66.26 28.48
C GLU A 388 -25.09 -67.63 28.59
N THR A 389 -25.09 -68.41 27.50
CA THR A 389 -25.63 -69.78 27.50
C THR A 389 -24.82 -70.70 28.42
N ILE A 390 -23.49 -70.62 28.39
CA ILE A 390 -22.59 -71.39 29.27
C ILE A 390 -22.82 -71.00 30.73
N ILE A 391 -22.86 -69.69 31.03
CA ILE A 391 -23.00 -69.16 32.40
C ILE A 391 -24.38 -69.51 32.98
N SER A 392 -25.44 -69.37 32.19
CA SER A 392 -26.82 -69.60 32.64
C SER A 392 -27.18 -71.08 32.80
N ASN A 393 -26.37 -72.01 32.26
CA ASN A 393 -26.62 -73.44 32.32
C ASN A 393 -25.39 -74.22 32.85
N PRO A 394 -25.14 -74.20 34.18
CA PRO A 394 -23.93 -74.82 34.77
C PRO A 394 -23.83 -76.33 34.55
N GLN A 395 -24.97 -77.01 34.34
CA GLN A 395 -25.07 -78.46 34.13
C GLN A 395 -25.01 -78.86 32.64
N LEU A 396 -24.50 -77.98 31.76
CA LEU A 396 -24.30 -78.31 30.35
C LEU A 396 -23.32 -79.50 30.21
N PRO A 397 -23.68 -80.51 29.38
CA PRO A 397 -22.76 -81.56 28.97
C PRO A 397 -21.44 -80.99 28.42
N ASP A 398 -20.34 -81.65 28.76
CA ASP A 398 -18.98 -81.18 28.46
C ASP A 398 -18.74 -80.95 26.95
N ASP A 399 -19.33 -81.80 26.11
CA ASP A 399 -19.29 -81.69 24.65
C ASP A 399 -19.96 -80.41 24.14
N LYS A 400 -21.13 -80.04 24.69
CA LYS A 400 -21.83 -78.80 24.32
C LYS A 400 -21.13 -77.56 24.86
N ARG A 401 -20.57 -77.63 26.08
CA ARG A 401 -19.78 -76.54 26.65
C ARG A 401 -18.53 -76.29 25.80
N GLN A 402 -17.83 -77.35 25.42
CA GLN A 402 -16.68 -77.27 24.53
C GLN A 402 -17.06 -76.69 23.16
N PHE A 403 -18.17 -77.14 22.57
CA PHE A 403 -18.70 -76.58 21.32
C PHE A 403 -18.93 -75.06 21.42
N PHE A 404 -19.57 -74.56 22.48
CA PHE A 404 -19.79 -73.13 22.65
C PHE A 404 -18.49 -72.33 22.85
N LEU A 405 -17.53 -72.88 23.61
CA LEU A 405 -16.21 -72.26 23.78
C LEU A 405 -15.44 -72.17 22.45
N GLU A 406 -15.47 -73.22 21.64
CA GLU A 406 -14.88 -73.23 20.29
C GLU A 406 -15.55 -72.20 19.38
N ARG A 407 -16.87 -72.03 19.48
CA ARG A 407 -17.58 -70.98 18.74
C ARG A 407 -17.17 -69.57 19.20
N CYS A 408 -17.02 -69.33 20.50
CA CYS A 408 -16.49 -68.07 21.03
C CYS A 408 -15.08 -67.78 20.51
N TYR A 409 -14.19 -68.78 20.58
CA TYR A 409 -12.81 -68.64 20.10
C TYR A 409 -12.74 -68.34 18.60
N SER A 410 -13.56 -69.04 17.80
CA SER A 410 -13.69 -68.78 16.37
C SER A 410 -14.17 -67.36 16.06
N GLN A 411 -15.20 -66.85 16.78
CA GLN A 411 -15.66 -65.48 16.60
C GLN A 411 -14.64 -64.44 17.07
N SER A 412 -13.89 -64.71 18.14
CA SER A 412 -12.80 -63.84 18.62
C SER A 412 -11.69 -63.73 17.58
N THR A 413 -11.25 -64.86 17.03
CA THR A 413 -10.25 -64.91 15.96
C THR A 413 -10.71 -64.13 14.72
N ARG A 414 -11.99 -64.27 14.35
CA ARG A 414 -12.60 -63.50 13.26
C ARG A 414 -12.59 -61.99 13.54
N LEU A 415 -12.91 -61.58 14.77
CA LEU A 415 -12.90 -60.18 15.19
C LEU A 415 -11.49 -59.58 15.10
N THR A 416 -10.47 -60.32 15.54
CA THR A 416 -9.06 -59.93 15.41
C THR A 416 -8.65 -59.73 13.95
N GLY A 417 -9.06 -60.64 13.05
CA GLY A 417 -8.83 -60.50 11.60
C GLY A 417 -9.47 -59.23 11.05
N LEU A 418 -10.73 -58.97 11.38
CA LEU A 418 -11.45 -57.78 10.91
C LEU A 418 -10.82 -56.47 11.43
N LEU A 419 -10.37 -56.43 12.68
CA LEU A 419 -9.65 -55.27 13.22
C LEU A 419 -8.32 -55.02 12.51
N ARG A 420 -7.58 -56.09 12.19
CA ARG A 420 -6.33 -56.00 11.42
C ARG A 420 -6.59 -55.46 10.01
N ASP A 421 -7.61 -55.98 9.33
CA ASP A 421 -8.04 -55.53 7.99
C ASP A 421 -8.38 -54.03 7.98
N ILE A 422 -9.17 -53.57 8.96
CA ILE A 422 -9.53 -52.14 9.11
C ILE A 422 -8.29 -51.28 9.37
N SER A 423 -7.39 -51.74 10.23
CA SER A 423 -6.15 -51.00 10.54
C SER A 423 -5.28 -50.82 9.30
N VAL A 424 -5.15 -51.87 8.47
CA VAL A 424 -4.42 -51.80 7.19
C VAL A 424 -5.08 -50.80 6.24
N LEU A 425 -6.41 -50.83 6.10
CA LEU A 425 -7.14 -49.89 5.24
C LEU A 425 -7.01 -48.44 5.71
N ASN A 426 -7.18 -48.16 7.01
CA ASN A 426 -7.03 -46.81 7.55
C ASN A 426 -5.60 -46.28 7.34
N ARG A 427 -4.58 -47.12 7.53
CA ARG A 427 -3.18 -46.74 7.26
C ARG A 427 -2.94 -46.46 5.77
N LEU A 428 -3.55 -47.22 4.87
CA LEU A 428 -3.48 -46.98 3.43
C LEU A 428 -4.16 -45.66 3.03
N ASP A 429 -5.29 -45.31 3.67
CA ASP A 429 -6.05 -44.08 3.38
C ASP A 429 -5.38 -42.81 3.97
N GLU A 430 -4.87 -42.86 5.21
CA GLU A 430 -4.41 -41.66 5.93
C GLU A 430 -2.89 -41.46 5.97
N ALA A 431 -2.10 -42.54 5.87
CA ALA A 431 -0.66 -42.50 6.19
C ALA A 431 0.17 -43.45 5.32
N SER A 432 -0.14 -43.51 4.02
CA SER A 432 0.55 -44.40 3.07
C SER A 432 2.07 -44.16 3.00
N GLU A 433 2.54 -42.93 3.27
CA GLU A 433 3.98 -42.59 3.28
C GLU A 433 4.77 -43.23 4.44
N MET A 434 4.10 -43.75 5.47
CA MET A 434 4.77 -44.38 6.62
C MET A 434 5.08 -45.88 6.42
N PHE A 435 4.80 -46.45 5.26
CA PHE A 435 5.13 -47.85 4.98
C PHE A 435 6.62 -47.99 4.66
N GLU A 436 7.33 -48.82 5.43
CA GLU A 436 8.70 -49.19 5.12
C GLU A 436 8.76 -50.01 3.83
N LEU A 437 9.72 -49.66 2.97
CA LEU A 437 9.93 -50.31 1.67
C LEU A 437 11.20 -51.16 1.69
N SER A 438 11.10 -52.36 1.15
CA SER A 438 12.21 -53.30 1.03
C SER A 438 12.17 -54.01 -0.33
N GLU A 439 13.28 -54.64 -0.71
CA GLU A 439 13.27 -55.55 -1.86
C GLU A 439 12.56 -56.85 -1.48
N VAL A 440 11.43 -57.11 -2.13
CA VAL A 440 10.58 -58.28 -1.87
C VAL A 440 10.61 -59.20 -3.07
N ASN A 441 11.13 -60.41 -2.86
CA ASN A 441 11.12 -61.47 -3.87
C ASN A 441 9.76 -62.19 -3.84
N ILE A 442 8.98 -62.05 -4.92
CA ILE A 442 7.61 -62.56 -4.98
C ILE A 442 7.57 -64.08 -5.02
N GLN A 443 8.57 -64.76 -5.60
CA GLN A 443 8.66 -66.22 -5.60
C GLN A 443 8.78 -66.76 -4.16
N LYS A 444 9.62 -66.16 -3.33
CA LYS A 444 9.76 -66.53 -1.91
C LYS A 444 8.47 -66.27 -1.14
N LEU A 445 7.90 -65.09 -1.32
CA LEU A 445 6.67 -64.67 -0.63
C LEU A 445 5.48 -65.58 -0.95
N VAL A 446 5.29 -65.94 -2.22
CA VAL A 446 4.23 -66.88 -2.62
C VAL A 446 4.49 -68.27 -2.06
N GLY A 447 5.74 -68.74 -2.08
CA GLY A 447 6.11 -70.04 -1.49
C GLY A 447 5.90 -70.13 0.03
N GLU A 448 6.09 -69.03 0.75
CA GLU A 448 5.73 -68.94 2.18
C GLU A 448 4.23 -69.10 2.39
N ILE A 449 3.41 -68.41 1.58
CA ILE A 449 1.94 -68.49 1.64
C ILE A 449 1.45 -69.90 1.30
N GLU A 450 1.98 -70.54 0.27
CA GLU A 450 1.62 -71.92 -0.09
C GLU A 450 1.90 -72.91 1.05
N LYS A 451 3.05 -72.75 1.71
CA LYS A 451 3.42 -73.60 2.85
C LYS A 451 2.47 -73.41 4.04
N GLU A 452 2.04 -72.18 4.29
CA GLU A 452 1.08 -71.88 5.36
C GLU A 452 -0.33 -72.41 5.04
N CYS A 453 -0.74 -72.36 3.78
CA CYS A 453 -2.05 -72.84 3.31
C CYS A 453 -2.09 -74.35 3.07
N SER A 454 -0.97 -75.07 3.15
CA SER A 454 -0.85 -76.45 2.67
C SER A 454 -1.86 -77.41 3.32
N LYS A 455 -2.09 -77.27 4.63
CA LYS A 455 -3.02 -78.14 5.38
C LYS A 455 -4.47 -77.97 4.89
N GLU A 456 -4.94 -76.73 4.78
CA GLU A 456 -6.31 -76.44 4.32
C GLU A 456 -6.50 -76.83 2.84
N MET A 457 -5.46 -76.64 2.04
CA MET A 457 -5.44 -77.06 0.64
C MET A 457 -5.49 -78.59 0.51
N GLU A 458 -4.74 -79.33 1.32
CA GLU A 458 -4.77 -80.79 1.33
C GLU A 458 -6.13 -81.34 1.77
N GLU A 459 -6.72 -80.78 2.83
CA GLU A 459 -8.07 -81.13 3.31
C GLU A 459 -9.14 -80.95 2.21
N LYS A 460 -9.00 -79.91 1.37
CA LYS A 460 -9.91 -79.61 0.26
C LYS A 460 -9.46 -80.13 -1.10
N LYS A 461 -8.38 -80.91 -1.17
CA LYS A 461 -7.80 -81.45 -2.41
C LYS A 461 -7.47 -80.37 -3.46
N ILE A 462 -6.99 -79.22 -3.00
CA ILE A 462 -6.59 -78.09 -3.85
C ILE A 462 -5.15 -78.29 -4.30
N THR A 463 -4.89 -78.09 -5.59
CA THR A 463 -3.54 -78.11 -6.17
C THR A 463 -3.13 -76.71 -6.62
N THR A 464 -1.84 -76.40 -6.60
CA THR A 464 -1.29 -75.13 -7.07
C THR A 464 -0.23 -75.28 -8.14
N GLU A 465 -0.19 -74.32 -9.05
CA GLU A 465 0.91 -74.10 -10.00
C GLU A 465 1.41 -72.66 -9.88
N VAL A 466 2.71 -72.49 -9.63
CA VAL A 466 3.37 -71.17 -9.53
C VAL A 466 4.38 -71.00 -10.66
N ALA A 467 4.06 -70.11 -11.60
CA ALA A 467 4.85 -69.81 -12.79
C ALA A 467 5.35 -68.35 -12.76
N LEU A 468 6.43 -68.08 -12.02
CA LEU A 468 7.02 -66.74 -11.90
C LEU A 468 8.44 -66.71 -12.52
N PRO A 469 8.55 -66.66 -13.86
CA PRO A 469 9.86 -66.64 -14.52
C PRO A 469 10.67 -65.41 -14.11
N GLY A 470 11.98 -65.58 -13.98
CA GLY A 470 12.91 -64.47 -13.68
C GLY A 470 12.93 -64.01 -12.22
N ASN A 471 12.23 -64.68 -11.29
CA ASN A 471 12.19 -64.35 -9.86
C ASN A 471 11.82 -62.87 -9.59
N PRO A 472 10.58 -62.45 -9.91
CA PRO A 472 10.18 -61.06 -9.84
C PRO A 472 10.43 -60.46 -8.45
N THR A 473 11.22 -59.37 -8.43
CA THR A 473 11.56 -58.62 -7.21
C THR A 473 10.96 -57.22 -7.28
N ILE A 474 10.22 -56.83 -6.25
CA ILE A 474 9.55 -55.53 -6.15
C ILE A 474 10.14 -54.77 -4.96
N TYR A 475 10.60 -53.55 -5.19
CA TYR A 475 10.92 -52.61 -4.11
C TYR A 475 9.61 -51.95 -3.63
N GLY A 476 9.07 -52.49 -2.55
CA GLY A 476 7.72 -52.21 -2.06
C GLY A 476 7.55 -52.61 -0.59
N ASN A 477 6.32 -52.56 -0.09
CA ASN A 477 6.06 -52.94 1.29
C ASN A 477 5.76 -54.44 1.39
N TYR A 478 6.59 -55.17 2.13
CA TYR A 478 6.45 -56.62 2.34
C TYR A 478 5.06 -57.03 2.81
N SER A 479 4.56 -56.41 3.88
CA SER A 479 3.30 -56.78 4.51
C SER A 479 2.09 -56.59 3.58
N LEU A 480 2.10 -55.55 2.75
CA LEU A 480 1.05 -55.29 1.76
C LEU A 480 1.12 -56.25 0.58
N LEU A 481 2.32 -56.55 0.07
CA LEU A 481 2.52 -57.56 -0.97
C LEU A 481 2.07 -58.93 -0.48
N TYR A 482 2.45 -59.31 0.74
CA TYR A 482 2.02 -60.55 1.38
C TYR A 482 0.49 -60.57 1.49
N SER A 483 -0.12 -59.46 1.93
CA SER A 483 -1.57 -59.34 2.05
C SER A 483 -2.30 -59.48 0.71
N ILE A 484 -1.75 -58.97 -0.41
CA ILE A 484 -2.33 -59.14 -1.75
C ILE A 484 -2.48 -60.63 -2.07
N PHE A 485 -1.37 -61.37 -2.06
CA PHE A 485 -1.38 -62.78 -2.45
C PHE A 485 -2.16 -63.61 -1.43
N ARG A 486 -1.96 -63.38 -0.13
CA ARG A 486 -2.64 -64.12 0.94
C ARG A 486 -4.16 -64.01 0.83
N ASN A 487 -4.70 -62.81 0.60
CA ASN A 487 -6.14 -62.62 0.43
C ASN A 487 -6.69 -63.32 -0.83
N LEU A 488 -5.91 -63.42 -1.90
CA LEU A 488 -6.33 -64.14 -3.11
C LEU A 488 -6.36 -65.66 -2.85
N TYR A 489 -5.35 -66.21 -2.16
CA TYR A 489 -5.34 -67.60 -1.70
C TYR A 489 -6.50 -67.91 -0.75
N ASP A 490 -6.70 -67.09 0.28
CA ASP A 490 -7.78 -67.28 1.25
C ASP A 490 -9.16 -67.27 0.56
N ASN A 491 -9.36 -66.39 -0.44
CA ASN A 491 -10.60 -66.37 -1.22
C ASN A 491 -10.79 -67.64 -2.06
N ALA A 492 -9.75 -68.12 -2.74
CA ALA A 492 -9.83 -69.35 -3.51
C ALA A 492 -10.14 -70.55 -2.61
N ILE A 493 -9.40 -70.71 -1.50
CA ILE A 493 -9.59 -71.81 -0.55
C ILE A 493 -10.99 -71.76 0.08
N ALA A 494 -11.48 -70.56 0.44
CA ALA A 494 -12.78 -70.42 1.11
C ALA A 494 -13.97 -70.61 0.16
N TYR A 495 -13.87 -70.19 -1.10
CA TYR A 495 -15.05 -70.00 -1.97
C TYR A 495 -15.03 -70.78 -3.28
N ALA A 496 -13.87 -71.16 -3.82
CA ALA A 496 -13.80 -71.76 -5.15
C ALA A 496 -14.32 -73.22 -5.19
N GLY A 497 -14.30 -73.94 -4.06
CA GLY A 497 -14.81 -75.31 -3.94
C GLY A 497 -13.76 -76.30 -3.44
N GLU A 498 -13.98 -77.59 -3.70
CA GLU A 498 -13.06 -78.69 -3.41
C GLU A 498 -12.53 -79.28 -4.72
N GLY A 499 -11.33 -79.85 -4.72
CA GLY A 499 -10.73 -80.48 -5.91
C GLY A 499 -10.30 -79.48 -7.00
N ILE A 500 -10.09 -78.22 -6.62
CA ILE A 500 -9.76 -77.14 -7.55
C ILE A 500 -8.24 -77.01 -7.79
N HIS A 501 -7.89 -76.25 -8.82
CA HIS A 501 -6.54 -75.88 -9.19
C HIS A 501 -6.38 -74.36 -9.17
N ILE A 502 -5.33 -73.89 -8.49
CA ILE A 502 -4.96 -72.47 -8.41
C ILE A 502 -3.69 -72.24 -9.22
N THR A 503 -3.66 -71.22 -10.07
CA THR A 503 -2.49 -70.84 -10.85
C THR A 503 -2.07 -69.41 -10.51
N VAL A 504 -0.80 -69.23 -10.15
CA VAL A 504 -0.17 -67.92 -9.93
C VAL A 504 0.89 -67.72 -10.98
N SER A 505 0.74 -66.73 -11.85
CA SER A 505 1.66 -66.51 -12.97
C SER A 505 2.11 -65.05 -13.07
N CYS A 506 3.36 -64.85 -13.45
CA CYS A 506 3.86 -63.57 -13.96
C CYS A 506 4.00 -63.71 -15.48
N TYR A 507 2.93 -63.37 -16.19
CA TYR A 507 2.80 -63.67 -17.63
C TYR A 507 3.45 -62.61 -18.53
N LYS A 508 3.80 -61.45 -17.96
CA LYS A 508 4.45 -60.35 -18.69
C LYS A 508 5.28 -59.48 -17.75
N GLU A 509 6.37 -58.94 -18.26
CA GLU A 509 7.20 -57.94 -17.61
C GLU A 509 7.53 -56.83 -18.63
N ASP A 510 7.55 -55.59 -18.18
CA ASP A 510 8.10 -54.46 -18.92
C ASP A 510 9.16 -53.73 -18.05
N PRO A 511 9.85 -52.68 -18.55
CA PRO A 511 10.88 -52.00 -17.76
C PRO A 511 10.41 -51.44 -16.41
N LYS A 512 9.13 -51.12 -16.26
CA LYS A 512 8.54 -50.48 -15.06
C LYS A 512 7.65 -51.42 -14.24
N PHE A 513 7.02 -52.42 -14.83
CA PHE A 513 5.97 -53.24 -14.20
C PHE A 513 6.18 -54.75 -14.40
N TYR A 514 5.74 -55.51 -13.40
CA TYR A 514 5.39 -56.93 -13.55
C TYR A 514 3.88 -57.06 -13.67
N TYR A 515 3.43 -58.00 -14.50
CA TYR A 515 2.03 -58.33 -14.71
C TYR A 515 1.77 -59.73 -14.16
N PHE A 516 0.85 -59.82 -13.20
CA PHE A 516 0.48 -61.04 -12.51
C PHE A 516 -0.95 -61.46 -12.85
N SER A 517 -1.16 -62.76 -12.91
CA SER A 517 -2.48 -63.37 -12.91
C SER A 517 -2.59 -64.38 -11.77
N PHE A 518 -3.67 -64.30 -11.02
CA PHE A 518 -4.08 -65.29 -10.03
C PHE A 518 -5.40 -65.89 -10.47
N SER A 519 -5.47 -67.19 -10.74
CA SER A 519 -6.70 -67.85 -11.19
C SER A 519 -7.01 -69.12 -10.40
N ASP A 520 -8.29 -69.40 -10.23
CA ASP A 520 -8.81 -70.70 -9.81
C ASP A 520 -9.79 -71.23 -10.86
N ASN A 521 -10.04 -72.55 -10.86
CA ASN A 521 -11.02 -73.21 -11.74
C ASN A 521 -12.32 -73.59 -11.01
N GLY A 522 -12.67 -72.86 -9.94
CA GLY A 522 -13.80 -73.17 -9.07
C GLY A 522 -15.17 -72.72 -9.57
N VAL A 523 -16.10 -72.52 -8.62
CA VAL A 523 -17.49 -72.13 -8.89
C VAL A 523 -17.63 -70.78 -9.61
N GLY A 524 -16.67 -69.87 -9.45
CA GLY A 524 -16.70 -68.52 -10.00
C GLY A 524 -17.84 -67.66 -9.44
N VAL A 525 -18.08 -66.52 -10.07
CA VAL A 525 -19.09 -65.52 -9.72
C VAL A 525 -19.82 -65.04 -10.97
N SER A 526 -21.12 -64.70 -10.88
CA SER A 526 -21.87 -64.07 -11.98
C SER A 526 -21.30 -62.69 -12.35
N GLU A 527 -21.44 -62.32 -13.63
CA GLU A 527 -20.84 -61.07 -14.17
C GLU A 527 -21.32 -59.81 -13.45
N GLU A 528 -22.56 -59.79 -12.95
CA GLU A 528 -23.15 -58.65 -12.21
C GLU A 528 -22.36 -58.27 -10.95
N HIS A 529 -21.66 -59.23 -10.35
CA HIS A 529 -20.90 -59.01 -9.11
C HIS A 529 -19.44 -58.63 -9.38
N VAL A 530 -18.89 -58.95 -10.56
CA VAL A 530 -17.45 -58.80 -10.87
C VAL A 530 -16.96 -57.37 -10.69
N ASN A 531 -17.78 -56.39 -11.07
CA ASN A 531 -17.42 -54.97 -10.92
C ASN A 531 -17.45 -54.48 -9.45
N ARG A 532 -18.12 -55.23 -8.57
CA ARG A 532 -18.41 -54.84 -7.19
C ARG A 532 -17.59 -55.59 -6.15
N ILE A 533 -16.93 -56.69 -6.51
CA ILE A 533 -16.14 -57.52 -5.57
C ILE A 533 -15.01 -56.77 -4.85
N PHE A 534 -14.56 -55.63 -5.39
CA PHE A 534 -13.54 -54.78 -4.76
C PHE A 534 -14.13 -53.69 -3.84
N GLU A 535 -15.46 -53.53 -3.78
CA GLU A 535 -16.12 -52.63 -2.83
C GLU A 535 -15.90 -53.14 -1.39
N ARG A 536 -15.68 -52.22 -0.45
CA ARG A 536 -15.49 -52.58 0.97
C ARG A 536 -16.78 -53.21 1.51
N PHE A 537 -16.64 -54.32 2.24
CA PHE A 537 -17.73 -55.09 2.85
C PHE A 537 -18.71 -55.74 1.85
N TYR A 538 -18.39 -55.73 0.55
CA TYR A 538 -19.22 -56.38 -0.45
C TYR A 538 -19.08 -57.91 -0.42
N ARG A 539 -20.20 -58.61 -0.57
CA ARG A 539 -20.27 -60.07 -0.54
C ARG A 539 -21.38 -60.55 -1.47
N VAL A 540 -21.08 -61.53 -2.31
CA VAL A 540 -22.02 -62.16 -3.25
C VAL A 540 -23.17 -62.83 -2.50
N ASP A 541 -22.85 -63.67 -1.50
CA ASP A 541 -23.84 -64.45 -0.75
C ASP A 541 -23.79 -64.18 0.75
N LYS A 542 -24.71 -63.35 1.27
CA LYS A 542 -24.71 -62.94 2.70
C LYS A 542 -24.97 -64.10 3.69
N GLY A 543 -25.59 -65.20 3.25
CA GLY A 543 -25.95 -66.35 4.10
C GLY A 543 -24.83 -67.38 4.24
N ARG A 544 -24.34 -67.91 3.11
CA ARG A 544 -23.27 -68.94 3.05
C ARG A 544 -21.94 -68.39 3.56
N SER A 545 -21.61 -67.14 3.20
CA SER A 545 -20.34 -66.52 3.56
C SER A 545 -20.24 -66.18 5.06
N ARG A 546 -21.37 -66.00 5.77
CA ARG A 546 -21.39 -65.79 7.23
C ARG A 546 -20.97 -67.03 8.01
N LYS A 547 -21.19 -68.24 7.48
CA LYS A 547 -20.74 -69.50 8.08
C LYS A 547 -19.24 -69.75 7.90
N VAL A 548 -18.66 -69.26 6.80
CA VAL A 548 -17.23 -69.42 6.45
C VAL A 548 -16.36 -68.26 6.97
N GLY A 549 -16.96 -67.16 7.45
CA GLY A 549 -16.27 -66.15 8.25
C GLY A 549 -15.66 -64.95 7.50
N GLY A 550 -15.83 -64.83 6.19
CA GLY A 550 -15.22 -63.72 5.42
C GLY A 550 -15.61 -62.32 5.92
N THR A 551 -14.65 -61.40 5.90
CA THR A 551 -14.81 -59.99 6.35
C THR A 551 -15.40 -59.10 5.26
N GLY A 552 -15.31 -59.50 3.97
CA GLY A 552 -15.67 -58.64 2.84
C GLY A 552 -14.69 -57.48 2.62
N LEU A 553 -13.57 -57.46 3.34
CA LEU A 553 -12.53 -56.44 3.21
C LEU A 553 -11.33 -56.93 2.40
N GLY A 554 -11.10 -58.25 2.31
CA GLY A 554 -9.91 -58.82 1.67
C GLY A 554 -9.63 -58.30 0.27
N LEU A 555 -10.59 -58.38 -0.67
CA LEU A 555 -10.38 -57.88 -2.03
C LEU A 555 -10.22 -56.35 -2.12
N SER A 556 -10.80 -55.60 -1.18
CA SER A 556 -10.56 -54.15 -1.09
C SER A 556 -9.12 -53.84 -0.62
N ILE A 557 -8.56 -54.67 0.27
CA ILE A 557 -7.15 -54.61 0.67
C ILE A 557 -6.25 -54.96 -0.51
N VAL A 558 -6.59 -56.00 -1.29
CA VAL A 558 -5.87 -56.34 -2.53
C VAL A 558 -5.83 -55.14 -3.47
N LYS A 559 -6.98 -54.53 -3.75
CA LYS A 559 -7.06 -53.36 -4.65
C LYS A 559 -6.23 -52.17 -4.14
N ASN A 560 -6.32 -51.84 -2.85
CA ASN A 560 -5.55 -50.73 -2.29
C ASN A 560 -4.05 -51.04 -2.19
N GLY A 561 -3.68 -52.29 -1.90
CA GLY A 561 -2.28 -52.74 -1.92
C GLY A 561 -1.69 -52.64 -3.33
N VAL A 562 -2.43 -53.04 -4.37
CA VAL A 562 -2.01 -52.89 -5.76
C VAL A 562 -1.87 -51.42 -6.15
N ASN A 563 -2.85 -50.58 -5.79
CA ASN A 563 -2.81 -49.13 -6.04
C ASN A 563 -1.65 -48.44 -5.31
N PHE A 564 -1.35 -48.84 -4.06
CA PHE A 564 -0.20 -48.37 -3.30
C PHE A 564 1.10 -48.64 -4.07
N HIS A 565 1.21 -49.82 -4.69
CA HIS A 565 2.33 -50.19 -5.56
C HIS A 565 2.20 -49.66 -7.00
N LYS A 566 1.40 -48.60 -7.20
CA LYS A 566 1.16 -47.89 -8.48
C LYS A 566 0.64 -48.80 -9.60
N GLY A 567 0.05 -49.93 -9.24
CA GLY A 567 -0.52 -50.91 -10.15
C GLY A 567 -1.99 -50.70 -10.43
N GLN A 568 -2.55 -51.59 -11.23
CA GLN A 568 -3.99 -51.71 -11.47
C GLN A 568 -4.41 -53.16 -11.28
N ILE A 569 -5.64 -53.40 -10.82
CA ILE A 569 -6.24 -54.74 -10.70
C ILE A 569 -7.59 -54.79 -11.42
N SER A 570 -7.87 -55.92 -12.06
CA SER A 570 -9.16 -56.27 -12.65
C SER A 570 -9.45 -57.74 -12.40
N ALA A 571 -10.69 -58.16 -12.61
CA ALA A 571 -11.08 -59.55 -12.48
C ALA A 571 -12.00 -59.99 -13.62
N LYS A 572 -11.94 -61.27 -13.94
CA LYS A 572 -12.83 -61.95 -14.88
C LYS A 572 -13.35 -63.22 -14.21
N SER A 573 -14.62 -63.55 -14.44
CA SER A 573 -15.22 -64.78 -13.94
C SER A 573 -16.41 -65.18 -14.81
N GLY A 574 -16.74 -66.46 -14.77
CA GLY A 574 -18.01 -66.99 -15.25
C GLY A 574 -18.43 -68.14 -14.35
N LEU A 575 -19.75 -68.31 -14.15
CA LEU A 575 -20.30 -69.42 -13.36
C LEU A 575 -19.75 -70.77 -13.86
N GLY A 576 -19.13 -71.53 -12.95
CA GLY A 576 -18.51 -72.82 -13.22
C GLY A 576 -17.19 -72.77 -14.00
N LYS A 577 -16.63 -71.57 -14.24
CA LYS A 577 -15.35 -71.36 -14.95
C LYS A 577 -14.26 -70.78 -14.05
N GLY A 578 -14.52 -70.68 -12.75
CA GLY A 578 -13.60 -70.08 -11.79
C GLY A 578 -13.47 -68.56 -11.87
N MET A 579 -12.43 -68.04 -11.23
CA MET A 579 -12.12 -66.62 -11.16
C MET A 579 -10.70 -66.37 -11.66
N THR A 580 -10.45 -65.24 -12.30
CA THR A 580 -9.10 -64.79 -12.64
C THR A 580 -8.93 -63.32 -12.29
N PHE A 581 -7.94 -63.01 -11.46
CA PHE A 581 -7.51 -61.65 -11.14
C PHE A 581 -6.27 -61.31 -11.94
N PHE A 582 -6.31 -60.18 -12.65
CA PHE A 582 -5.16 -59.63 -13.35
C PHE A 582 -4.72 -58.36 -12.64
N PHE A 583 -3.46 -58.28 -12.23
CA PHE A 583 -2.93 -57.09 -11.60
C PHE A 583 -1.49 -56.78 -12.00
N THR A 584 -1.13 -55.51 -11.93
CA THR A 584 0.24 -55.05 -12.18
C THR A 584 0.87 -54.53 -10.89
N LEU A 585 2.18 -54.63 -10.78
CA LEU A 585 2.93 -54.02 -9.68
C LEU A 585 4.18 -53.34 -10.25
N LYS A 586 4.43 -52.09 -9.85
CA LYS A 586 5.60 -51.34 -10.29
C LYS A 586 6.84 -51.92 -9.61
N LYS A 587 7.93 -52.15 -10.35
CA LYS A 587 9.17 -52.76 -9.83
C LYS A 587 9.80 -51.96 -8.69
N LYS A 588 9.67 -50.63 -8.73
CA LYS A 588 10.17 -49.70 -7.72
C LYS A 588 9.18 -48.55 -7.57
N ILE A 589 8.51 -48.47 -6.41
CA ILE A 589 7.38 -47.55 -6.22
C ILE A 589 7.81 -46.11 -6.06
#